data_AF-A0A7S4A020-F1
#
_entry.id   AF-A0A7S4A020-F1
#
_cell.length_a   1.000
_cell.length_b   1.000
_cell.length_c   1.000
_cell.angle_alpha   90.00
_cell.angle_beta   90.00
_cell.angle_gamma   90.00
#
_symmetry.space_group_name_H-M   'P 1'
#
loop_
_entity.id
_entity.type
_entity.pdbx_description
1 polymer ?
#
loop_
_entity_poly.entity_id
_entity_poly.type
_entity_poly.pdbx_seq_one_letter_code
_entity_poly.pdbx_strand_id
1 'polypeptide(L)'
;AEATYGHISTWGTSGVTDMSYLFCSGYDATHRPLCNNAASSFNEDIGAWDTSGVTSMGMMFRGASAFNQDISGWAVDSVTDVSSMFFSAHAFDQDLGWCVNDAASPLDAFDDSLCESTNCGVKWETNAGDCDVSSTGNVMVNWKIRIAVAAWLS
;
A
#
# COMPACT_ATOMS: atom_id res chain seq x y z
N ALA A 1 -13.41 21.12 -7.86
CA ALA A 1 -13.81 22.06 -6.79
C ALA A 1 -12.78 21.90 -5.68
N GLU A 2 -12.04 22.95 -5.34
CA GLU A 2 -11.09 22.87 -4.22
C GLU A 2 -11.88 22.65 -2.92
N ALA A 3 -11.41 21.70 -2.11
CA ALA A 3 -12.02 21.43 -0.81
C ALA A 3 -11.82 22.62 0.15
N THR A 4 -12.51 22.62 1.28
CA THR A 4 -12.37 23.59 2.40
C THR A 4 -10.91 23.82 2.83
N TYR A 5 -10.01 22.89 2.51
CA TYR A 5 -8.60 22.87 2.90
C TYR A 5 -7.65 22.95 1.69
N GLY A 6 -8.11 23.48 0.56
CA GLY A 6 -7.33 23.54 -0.69
C GLY A 6 -7.28 22.19 -1.42
N HIS A 7 -6.52 22.15 -2.51
CA HIS A 7 -6.29 20.92 -3.26
C HIS A 7 -5.48 19.92 -2.42
N ILE A 8 -5.85 18.64 -2.47
CA ILE A 8 -5.27 17.58 -1.62
C ILE A 8 -3.75 17.43 -1.80
N SER A 9 -3.24 17.73 -3.00
CA SER A 9 -1.81 17.73 -3.32
C SER A 9 -0.98 18.77 -2.54
N THR A 10 -1.64 19.73 -1.87
CA THR A 10 -0.98 20.83 -1.14
C THR A 10 -1.05 20.69 0.38
N TRP A 11 -1.64 19.60 0.88
CA TRP A 11 -1.79 19.38 2.32
C TRP A 11 -0.43 19.14 2.99
N GLY A 12 -0.21 19.79 4.14
CA GLY A 12 0.98 19.55 4.96
C GLY A 12 0.80 18.30 5.82
N THR A 13 1.43 17.19 5.44
CA THR A 13 1.27 15.87 6.08
C THR A 13 2.38 15.51 7.07
N SER A 14 3.39 16.36 7.26
CA SER A 14 4.60 16.06 8.05
C SER A 14 4.36 15.73 9.53
N GLY A 15 3.15 16.02 10.05
CA GLY A 15 2.75 15.68 11.42
C GLY A 15 1.85 14.45 11.54
N VAL A 16 1.54 13.77 10.44
CA VAL A 16 0.64 12.62 10.41
C VAL A 16 1.43 11.35 10.71
N THR A 17 0.95 10.56 11.66
CA THR A 17 1.56 9.27 12.05
C THR A 17 0.73 8.06 11.62
N ASP A 18 -0.56 8.25 11.35
CA ASP A 18 -1.49 7.19 10.96
C ASP A 18 -2.31 7.67 9.77
N MET A 19 -2.16 6.97 8.64
CA MET A 19 -2.92 7.18 7.40
C MET A 19 -3.88 6.02 7.13
N SER A 20 -4.08 5.12 8.10
CA SER A 20 -4.99 4.00 7.95
C SER A 20 -6.39 4.47 7.65
N TYR A 21 -7.04 3.76 6.72
CA TYR A 21 -8.42 4.02 6.33
C TYR A 21 -8.69 5.43 5.77
N LEU A 22 -7.67 6.21 5.40
CA LEU A 22 -7.82 7.62 5.03
C LEU A 22 -8.86 7.85 3.92
N PHE A 23 -8.90 6.95 2.93
CA PHE A 23 -9.85 7.03 1.81
C PHE A 23 -11.07 6.11 1.97
N CYS A 24 -11.32 5.59 3.18
CA CYS A 24 -12.53 4.85 3.49
C CYS A 24 -13.72 5.80 3.73
N SER A 25 -14.92 5.30 3.47
CA SER A 25 -16.15 6.10 3.47
C SER A 25 -16.72 6.38 4.88
N GLY A 26 -16.04 5.89 5.91
CA GLY A 26 -16.44 5.97 7.31
C GLY A 26 -16.41 4.62 7.99
N TYR A 27 -17.23 4.48 9.04
CA TYR A 27 -17.33 3.27 9.84
C TYR A 27 -18.79 2.79 9.92
N ASP A 28 -18.98 1.48 10.00
CA ASP A 28 -20.30 0.92 10.30
C ASP A 28 -20.68 1.06 11.78
N ALA A 29 -21.88 0.60 12.13
CA ALA A 29 -22.40 0.64 13.50
C ALA A 29 -21.58 -0.18 14.53
N THR A 30 -20.70 -1.06 14.05
CA THR A 30 -19.79 -1.88 14.87
C THR A 30 -18.37 -1.31 14.91
N HIS A 31 -18.17 -0.10 14.39
CA HIS A 31 -16.87 0.56 14.28
C HIS A 31 -15.89 -0.15 13.34
N ARG A 32 -16.40 -0.82 12.30
CA ARG A 32 -15.56 -1.38 11.23
C ARG A 32 -15.44 -0.40 10.07
N PRO A 33 -14.22 -0.18 9.54
CA PRO A 33 -14.02 0.75 8.44
C PRO A 33 -14.68 0.25 7.15
N LEU A 34 -15.36 1.16 6.45
CA LEU A 34 -16.08 0.90 5.21
C LEU A 34 -15.22 1.32 4.02
N CYS A 35 -14.31 0.41 3.65
CA CYS A 35 -13.33 0.61 2.58
C CYS A 35 -13.69 -0.14 1.28
N ASN A 36 -14.96 -0.46 1.06
CA ASN A 36 -15.40 -1.08 -0.19
C ASN A 36 -15.79 0.05 -1.18
N ASN A 37 -14.91 0.35 -2.15
CA ASN A 37 -15.14 1.34 -3.21
C ASN A 37 -15.32 2.80 -2.74
N ALA A 38 -14.92 3.12 -1.52
CA ALA A 38 -15.13 4.44 -0.91
C ALA A 38 -14.49 5.60 -1.69
N ALA A 39 -13.38 5.31 -2.38
CA ALA A 39 -12.62 6.25 -3.19
C ALA A 39 -12.38 5.70 -4.60
N SER A 40 -13.38 5.01 -5.17
CA SER A 40 -13.25 4.31 -6.46
C SER A 40 -12.80 5.22 -7.62
N SER A 41 -13.13 6.52 -7.56
CA SER A 41 -12.73 7.53 -8.54
C SER A 41 -11.53 8.39 -8.12
N PHE A 42 -10.94 8.14 -6.95
CA PHE A 42 -9.81 8.93 -6.47
C PHE A 42 -8.56 8.61 -7.28
N ASN A 43 -7.93 9.64 -7.86
CA ASN A 43 -6.69 9.53 -8.62
C ASN A 43 -5.94 10.88 -8.63
N GLU A 44 -6.02 11.63 -7.54
CA GLU A 44 -5.36 12.93 -7.42
C GLU A 44 -3.89 12.75 -7.02
N ASP A 45 -3.01 13.59 -7.57
CA ASP A 45 -1.58 13.57 -7.25
C ASP A 45 -1.34 13.90 -5.76
N ILE A 46 -0.72 12.95 -5.07
CA ILE A 46 -0.33 13.01 -3.66
C ILE A 46 1.14 12.56 -3.47
N GLY A 47 1.91 12.49 -4.56
CA GLY A 47 3.32 12.08 -4.51
C GLY A 47 4.19 13.02 -3.69
N ALA A 48 3.75 14.27 -3.52
CA ALA A 48 4.43 15.30 -2.74
C ALA A 48 4.18 15.26 -1.22
N TRP A 49 3.35 14.33 -0.73
CA TRP A 49 3.12 14.19 0.70
C TRP A 49 4.37 13.74 1.46
N ASP A 50 4.63 14.38 2.60
CA ASP A 50 5.64 13.94 3.55
C ASP A 50 5.07 12.81 4.40
N THR A 51 5.61 11.61 4.24
CA THR A 51 5.23 10.40 4.99
C THR A 51 6.29 9.96 5.99
N SER A 52 7.33 10.76 6.22
CA SER A 52 8.48 10.39 7.08
C SER A 52 8.12 10.09 8.53
N GLY A 53 6.99 10.62 9.01
CA GLY A 53 6.46 10.34 10.36
C GLY A 53 5.40 9.23 10.43
N VAL A 54 5.00 8.65 9.29
CA VAL A 54 3.88 7.71 9.21
C VAL A 54 4.33 6.31 9.64
N THR A 55 3.57 5.71 10.54
CA THR A 55 3.81 4.35 11.05
C THR A 55 2.78 3.33 10.55
N SER A 56 1.62 3.79 10.07
CA SER A 56 0.54 2.91 9.61
C SER A 56 -0.18 3.48 8.39
N MET A 57 -0.37 2.64 7.38
CA MET A 57 -1.02 2.94 6.10
C MET A 57 -2.06 1.85 5.73
N GLY A 58 -2.53 1.08 6.73
CA GLY A 58 -3.42 -0.05 6.54
C GLY A 58 -4.72 0.35 5.82
N MET A 59 -5.08 -0.40 4.78
CA MET A 59 -6.27 -0.19 3.96
C MET A 59 -6.44 1.23 3.36
N MET A 60 -5.38 2.05 3.32
CA MET A 60 -5.45 3.45 2.90
C MET A 60 -6.12 3.62 1.52
N PHE A 61 -5.74 2.81 0.53
CA PHE A 61 -6.28 2.83 -0.84
C PHE A 61 -7.16 1.62 -1.16
N ARG A 62 -7.69 0.93 -0.14
CA ARG A 62 -8.51 -0.26 -0.36
C ARG A 62 -9.77 0.10 -1.15
N GLY A 63 -9.94 -0.54 -2.31
CA GLY A 63 -11.03 -0.27 -3.26
C GLY A 63 -10.94 1.08 -3.98
N ALA A 64 -9.79 1.77 -3.95
CA ALA A 64 -9.54 2.96 -4.76
C ALA A 64 -9.24 2.57 -6.23
N SER A 65 -10.25 2.05 -6.91
CA SER A 65 -10.11 1.36 -8.20
C SER A 65 -9.42 2.16 -9.32
N ALA A 66 -9.51 3.49 -9.29
CA ALA A 66 -8.92 4.38 -10.29
C ALA A 66 -7.54 4.95 -9.90
N PHE A 67 -7.07 4.71 -8.67
CA PHE A 67 -5.82 5.29 -8.18
C PHE A 67 -4.62 4.67 -8.89
N ASN A 68 -3.79 5.50 -9.51
CA ASN A 68 -2.56 5.08 -10.19
C ASN A 68 -1.53 6.23 -10.24
N GLN A 69 -1.42 6.99 -9.15
CA GLN A 69 -0.42 8.06 -9.04
C GLN A 69 0.91 7.53 -8.53
N ASP A 70 2.00 8.14 -9.00
CA ASP A 70 3.34 7.84 -8.53
C ASP A 70 3.53 8.31 -7.08
N ILE A 71 3.81 7.36 -6.21
CA ILE A 71 4.09 7.56 -4.77
C ILE A 71 5.41 6.88 -4.38
N SER A 72 6.28 6.59 -5.35
CA SER A 72 7.61 5.99 -5.13
C SER A 72 8.51 6.86 -4.23
N GLY A 73 8.22 8.17 -4.17
CA GLY A 73 8.93 9.12 -3.31
C GLY A 73 8.57 9.10 -1.82
N TRP A 74 7.57 8.33 -1.41
CA TRP A 74 7.17 8.24 0.00
C TRP A 74 8.23 7.54 0.85
N ALA A 75 8.49 8.09 2.04
CA ALA A 75 9.28 7.45 3.08
C ALA A 75 8.42 6.42 3.82
N VAL A 76 8.79 5.14 3.76
CA VAL A 76 8.03 4.01 4.34
C VAL A 76 8.85 3.14 5.30
N ASP A 77 10.09 3.53 5.59
CA ASP A 77 11.02 2.85 6.50
C ASP A 77 10.45 2.69 7.93
N SER A 78 9.66 3.68 8.37
CA SER A 78 9.02 3.69 9.68
C SER A 78 7.63 3.02 9.70
N VAL A 79 7.12 2.60 8.55
CA VAL A 79 5.79 1.99 8.44
C VAL A 79 5.84 0.54 8.89
N THR A 80 4.90 0.16 9.75
CA THR A 80 4.76 -1.20 10.28
C THR A 80 3.42 -1.84 9.93
N ASP A 81 2.56 -1.16 9.16
CA ASP A 81 1.31 -1.72 8.67
C ASP A 81 0.97 -1.17 7.28
N VAL A 82 1.03 -2.05 6.28
CA VAL A 82 0.54 -1.80 4.91
C VAL A 82 -0.52 -2.83 4.51
N SER A 83 -1.19 -3.45 5.50
CA SER A 83 -2.17 -4.51 5.26
C SER A 83 -3.30 -4.05 4.34
N SER A 84 -3.57 -4.83 3.29
CA SER A 84 -4.60 -4.53 2.29
C SER A 84 -4.58 -3.10 1.71
N MET A 85 -3.42 -2.42 1.72
CA MET A 85 -3.32 -1.00 1.36
C MET A 85 -3.86 -0.71 -0.04
N PHE A 86 -3.55 -1.56 -1.03
CA PHE A 86 -3.99 -1.47 -2.43
C PHE A 86 -4.94 -2.62 -2.83
N PHE A 87 -5.57 -3.27 -1.86
CA PHE A 87 -6.52 -4.35 -2.14
C PHE A 87 -7.65 -3.84 -3.04
N SER A 88 -7.89 -4.51 -4.18
CA SER A 88 -8.84 -4.09 -5.23
C SER A 88 -8.56 -2.68 -5.82
N ALA A 89 -7.33 -2.17 -5.75
CA ALA A 89 -6.90 -0.98 -6.49
C ALA A 89 -6.57 -1.37 -7.94
N HIS A 90 -7.60 -1.67 -8.73
CA HIS A 90 -7.46 -2.32 -10.04
C HIS A 90 -6.61 -1.56 -11.07
N ALA A 91 -6.47 -0.23 -10.95
CA ALA A 91 -5.65 0.55 -11.87
C ALA A 91 -4.19 0.71 -11.41
N PHE A 92 -3.86 0.30 -10.19
CA PHE A 92 -2.55 0.59 -9.58
C PHE A 92 -1.46 -0.31 -10.17
N ASP A 93 -0.51 0.30 -10.87
CA ASP A 93 0.58 -0.36 -11.61
C ASP A 93 1.90 0.45 -11.52
N GLN A 94 2.15 1.09 -10.38
CA GLN A 94 3.38 1.86 -10.17
C GLN A 94 4.51 0.97 -9.64
N ASP A 95 5.74 1.26 -10.06
CA ASP A 95 6.92 0.75 -9.37
C ASP A 95 7.20 1.65 -8.16
N LEU A 96 6.91 1.12 -6.98
CA LEU A 96 7.09 1.84 -5.74
C LEU A 96 8.56 1.95 -5.35
N GLY A 97 9.39 0.96 -5.71
CA GLY A 97 10.77 0.85 -5.25
C GLY A 97 10.93 0.84 -3.72
N TRP A 98 9.82 0.72 -2.97
CA TRP A 98 9.76 0.83 -1.52
C TRP A 98 10.55 -0.28 -0.84
N CYS A 99 11.08 0.05 0.33
CA CYS A 99 11.83 -0.84 1.17
C CYS A 99 11.15 -0.90 2.52
N VAL A 100 10.61 -2.08 2.85
CA VAL A 100 9.76 -2.27 4.01
C VAL A 100 10.38 -3.30 4.94
N ASN A 101 10.24 -3.06 6.24
CA ASN A 101 10.68 -3.99 7.27
C ASN A 101 9.73 -5.19 7.40
N ASP A 102 10.20 -6.25 8.05
CA ASP A 102 9.40 -7.46 8.29
C ASP A 102 8.10 -7.19 9.08
N ALA A 103 8.03 -6.12 9.86
CA ALA A 103 6.84 -5.77 10.64
C ALA A 103 5.71 -5.24 9.76
N ALA A 104 6.02 -4.57 8.64
CA ALA A 104 5.05 -3.99 7.71
C ALA A 104 4.13 -5.02 7.06
N SER A 105 4.57 -6.29 6.98
CA SER A 105 3.84 -7.46 6.46
C SER A 105 2.70 -7.13 5.48
N PRO A 106 2.96 -7.03 4.16
CA PRO A 106 2.01 -6.59 3.14
C PRO A 106 1.10 -7.74 2.72
N LEU A 107 0.68 -8.54 3.70
CA LEU A 107 -0.31 -9.58 3.49
C LEU A 107 -1.50 -8.94 2.79
N ASP A 108 -1.73 -9.45 1.59
CA ASP A 108 -2.83 -9.08 0.71
C ASP A 108 -2.84 -7.59 0.32
N ALA A 109 -1.72 -6.87 0.48
CA ALA A 109 -1.64 -5.43 0.19
C ALA A 109 -1.94 -5.13 -1.28
N PHE A 110 -1.59 -6.04 -2.19
CA PHE A 110 -1.76 -5.90 -3.64
C PHE A 110 -2.77 -6.88 -4.23
N ASP A 111 -3.49 -7.65 -3.42
CA ASP A 111 -4.47 -8.61 -3.93
C ASP A 111 -5.52 -7.88 -4.77
N ASP A 112 -5.85 -8.46 -5.93
CA ASP A 112 -6.84 -7.88 -6.87
C ASP A 112 -6.43 -6.50 -7.44
N SER A 113 -5.12 -6.21 -7.44
CA SER A 113 -4.48 -5.10 -8.15
C SER A 113 -3.62 -5.61 -9.34
N LEU A 114 -3.24 -4.74 -10.28
CA LEU A 114 -2.36 -5.12 -11.39
C LEU A 114 -0.96 -5.57 -10.91
N CYS A 115 -0.54 -5.05 -9.76
CA CYS A 115 0.73 -5.36 -9.13
C CYS A 115 0.78 -6.65 -8.31
N GLU A 116 -0.30 -7.42 -8.19
CA GLU A 116 -0.37 -8.60 -7.31
C GLU A 116 0.80 -9.60 -7.56
N SER A 117 1.22 -9.72 -8.81
CA SER A 117 2.30 -10.64 -9.22
C SER A 117 3.72 -10.11 -9.00
N THR A 118 3.90 -8.78 -8.98
CA THR A 118 5.20 -8.11 -8.90
C THR A 118 5.44 -7.44 -7.56
N ASN A 119 4.42 -7.37 -6.70
CA ASN A 119 4.37 -6.56 -5.48
C ASN A 119 4.72 -5.09 -5.74
N CYS A 120 4.45 -4.56 -6.94
CA CYS A 120 4.78 -3.17 -7.31
C CYS A 120 6.26 -2.78 -7.01
N GLY A 121 7.22 -3.71 -7.13
CA GLY A 121 8.63 -3.41 -6.86
C GLY A 121 8.98 -3.18 -5.38
N VAL A 122 8.07 -3.50 -4.45
CA VAL A 122 8.33 -3.50 -3.00
C VAL A 122 9.38 -4.55 -2.66
N LYS A 123 10.38 -4.12 -1.87
CA LYS A 123 11.52 -4.91 -1.41
C LYS A 123 11.50 -5.04 0.11
N TRP A 124 12.15 -6.10 0.61
CA TRP A 124 12.30 -6.35 2.04
C TRP A 124 13.62 -5.79 2.57
N GLU A 125 13.57 -5.16 3.75
CA GLU A 125 14.78 -4.90 4.52
C GLU A 125 15.42 -6.22 4.97
N THR A 126 16.74 -6.29 4.81
CA THR A 126 17.54 -7.40 5.31
C THR A 126 17.89 -7.18 6.77
N ASN A 127 18.37 -8.24 7.45
CA ASN A 127 18.91 -8.12 8.82
C ASN A 127 20.09 -7.13 8.95
N ALA A 128 20.67 -6.68 7.84
CA ALA A 128 21.72 -5.67 7.81
C ALA A 128 21.19 -4.22 7.78
N GLY A 129 19.87 -4.03 7.63
CA GLY A 129 19.23 -2.72 7.46
C GLY A 129 19.25 -2.21 6.02
N ASP A 130 19.75 -2.99 5.08
CA ASP A 130 19.75 -2.68 3.64
C ASP A 130 18.56 -3.35 2.94
N CYS A 131 18.04 -2.70 1.90
CA CYS A 131 16.99 -3.26 1.05
C CYS A 131 17.54 -4.38 0.16
N ASP A 132 16.83 -5.51 0.08
CA ASP A 132 17.22 -6.59 -0.82
C ASP A 132 17.16 -6.12 -2.28
N VAL A 133 18.34 -5.91 -2.87
CA VAL A 133 18.55 -5.52 -4.27
C VAL A 133 18.97 -6.70 -5.15
N SER A 134 18.94 -7.93 -4.62
CA SER A 134 19.41 -9.08 -5.41
C SER A 134 18.43 -9.37 -6.55
N SER A 135 18.97 -9.48 -7.78
CA SER A 135 18.22 -9.85 -8.99
C SER A 135 17.66 -11.29 -8.96
N THR A 136 17.81 -11.98 -7.82
CA THR A 136 17.27 -13.30 -7.48
C THR A 136 16.60 -13.29 -6.09
N GLY A 137 16.31 -12.11 -5.53
CA GLY A 137 15.83 -11.90 -4.16
C GLY A 137 14.42 -12.42 -3.94
N ASN A 138 14.34 -13.73 -3.70
CA ASN A 138 13.17 -14.48 -3.24
C ASN A 138 11.81 -13.95 -3.75
N VAL A 139 11.59 -14.06 -5.06
CA VAL A 139 10.23 -14.27 -5.56
C VAL A 139 9.73 -15.58 -4.96
N MET A 140 8.65 -15.50 -4.17
CA MET A 140 7.93 -16.56 -3.44
C MET A 140 8.29 -16.73 -1.95
N VAL A 141 7.61 -15.96 -1.11
CA VAL A 141 7.43 -16.31 0.31
C VAL A 141 6.70 -17.65 0.44
N ASN A 142 7.17 -18.48 1.39
CA ASN A 142 6.84 -19.88 1.69
C ASN A 142 5.35 -20.30 1.55
N TRP A 143 4.39 -19.39 1.74
CA TRP A 143 2.97 -19.71 1.59
C TRP A 143 2.51 -19.81 0.12
N LYS A 144 3.08 -19.02 -0.80
CA LYS A 144 2.83 -19.16 -2.26
C LYS A 144 3.44 -20.45 -2.81
N ILE A 145 4.55 -20.94 -2.23
CA ILE A 145 5.10 -22.28 -2.51
C ILE A 145 4.09 -23.37 -2.14
N ARG A 146 3.45 -23.26 -0.97
CA ARG A 146 2.43 -24.24 -0.54
C ARG A 146 1.22 -24.27 -1.47
N ILE A 147 0.78 -23.12 -1.97
CA ILE A 147 -0.35 -23.02 -2.91
C ILE A 147 0.03 -23.59 -4.29
N ALA A 148 1.20 -23.25 -4.82
CA ALA A 148 1.66 -23.79 -6.10
C ALA A 148 1.84 -25.33 -6.05
N VAL A 149 2.36 -25.86 -4.95
CA VAL A 149 2.46 -27.31 -4.71
C VAL A 149 1.07 -27.95 -4.58
N ALA A 150 0.11 -27.30 -3.92
CA ALA A 150 -1.25 -27.81 -3.78
C ALA A 150 -1.98 -27.88 -5.15
N ALA A 151 -1.80 -26.89 -6.02
CA ALA A 151 -2.39 -26.85 -7.35
C ALA A 151 -1.79 -27.88 -8.35
N TRP A 152 -0.58 -28.37 -8.09
CA TRP A 152 0.09 -29.38 -8.92
C TRP A 152 -0.27 -30.83 -8.51
N LEU A 153 -0.80 -31.01 -7.29
CA LEU A 153 -1.19 -32.30 -6.72
C LEU A 153 -2.70 -32.60 -6.83
N SER A 154 -3.50 -31.65 -7.35
CA SER A 154 -4.93 -31.80 -7.66
C SER A 154 -5.14 -32.08 -9.15
#